data_AF-A0A8G0LAH6-F1
#
_entry.id   AF-A0A8G0LAH6-F1
#
_cell.length_a   1.000
_cell.length_b   1.000
_cell.length_c   1.000
_cell.angle_alpha   90.00
_cell.angle_beta   90.00
_cell.angle_gamma   90.00
#
_symmetry.space_group_name_H-M   'P 1'
#
loop_
_entity.id
_entity.type
_entity.pdbx_description
1 polymer ?
#
loop_
_entity_poly.entity_id
_entity_poly.type
_entity_poly.pdbx_seq_one_letter_code
_entity_poly.pdbx_strand_id
1 'polypeptide(L)'
;MATYKQLHREPAFRELFSKRIITLQDLYDISKNSSIIAIDTEHFPITSEKDRILHQVGLAHVQTLIHDLPQTNDTSRSTSRPCFQDFYTENKIRALTLIINISKEKREEIVRLKGEGGVPTRRRHRFGREQQVDLDNLEEIIIEFIQSCDSKGNLVLMGFEMAAEWTYLSRNFPRAVPFFSTWVDLRDIAKDISSSVGVIPGLVSLLKIFGYHWKDIQPGRGDLGGGIADNAGDDAVATCVLASALLDSENHEKLRFRQECSRIAGRKGYRVPSVRDRFTVSICAQGLLPSMINSGMKLACQFFDYSPQSAGIMSEEMAYLTFRSQDQMDQFVAAIHGLALPTGEVLSVQGYFRENRLMESEDNGRKEKQELRRRKRLEGTASEVEDLGSLFSS
;
A
#
# COMPACT_ATOMS: atom_id res chain seq x y z
N MET A 1 -17.07 8.71 -6.02
CA MET A 1 -16.91 7.65 -5.01
C MET A 1 -17.78 7.98 -3.80
N ALA A 2 -18.35 6.96 -3.17
CA ALA A 2 -19.08 7.13 -1.91
C ALA A 2 -18.07 7.47 -0.80
N THR A 3 -18.41 8.42 0.07
CA THR A 3 -17.57 8.72 1.23
C THR A 3 -17.94 7.79 2.38
N TYR A 4 -16.98 7.47 3.26
CA TYR A 4 -17.26 6.66 4.46
C TYR A 4 -18.35 7.28 5.34
N LYS A 5 -18.46 8.61 5.35
CA LYS A 5 -19.54 9.34 6.03
C LYS A 5 -20.92 9.05 5.43
N GLN A 6 -21.03 8.82 4.12
CA GLN A 6 -22.28 8.43 3.46
C GLN A 6 -22.65 6.99 3.80
N LEU A 7 -21.70 6.06 3.72
CA LEU A 7 -21.93 4.64 4.05
C LEU A 7 -22.37 4.43 5.51
N HIS A 8 -21.85 5.24 6.44
CA HIS A 8 -22.30 5.23 7.84
C HIS A 8 -23.73 5.74 8.05
N ARG A 9 -24.26 6.55 7.13
CA ARG A 9 -25.58 7.19 7.25
C ARG A 9 -26.67 6.39 6.54
N GLU A 10 -26.33 5.71 5.44
CA GLU A 10 -27.28 4.94 4.66
C GLU A 10 -27.70 3.67 5.40
N PRO A 11 -28.99 3.49 5.74
CA PRO A 11 -29.46 2.36 6.56
C PRO A 11 -29.07 0.99 5.99
N ALA A 12 -29.07 0.84 4.67
CA ALA A 12 -28.76 -0.41 3.98
C ALA A 12 -27.32 -0.89 4.19
N PHE A 13 -26.38 0.02 4.44
CA PHE A 13 -24.95 -0.29 4.59
C PHE A 13 -24.44 -0.08 6.01
N ARG A 14 -25.12 0.76 6.79
CA ARG A 14 -24.69 1.18 8.13
C ARG A 14 -24.38 0.00 9.06
N GLU A 15 -25.21 -1.03 9.04
CA GLU A 15 -25.03 -2.19 9.92
C GLU A 15 -23.71 -2.91 9.61
N LEU A 16 -23.52 -3.37 8.37
CA LEU A 16 -22.27 -4.04 7.97
C LEU A 16 -21.08 -3.10 8.14
N PHE A 17 -21.19 -1.84 7.69
CA PHE A 17 -20.09 -0.88 7.76
C PHE A 17 -19.60 -0.65 9.19
N SER A 18 -20.50 -0.71 10.18
CA SER A 18 -20.14 -0.61 11.61
C SER A 18 -19.46 -1.87 12.18
N LYS A 19 -19.64 -3.03 11.56
CA LYS A 19 -19.00 -4.30 11.90
C LYS A 19 -17.67 -4.42 11.13
N ARG A 20 -16.78 -3.45 11.32
CA ARG A 20 -15.43 -3.44 10.72
C ARG A 20 -14.43 -4.09 11.66
N ILE A 21 -13.68 -5.05 11.14
CA ILE A 21 -12.53 -5.65 11.80
C ILE A 21 -11.29 -4.79 11.52
N ILE A 22 -10.60 -4.39 12.59
CA ILE A 22 -9.42 -3.52 12.52
C ILE A 22 -8.21 -4.06 13.27
N THR A 23 -8.35 -5.15 14.05
CA THR A 23 -7.27 -5.73 14.85
C THR A 23 -6.84 -7.09 14.29
N LEU A 24 -5.58 -7.43 14.49
CA LEU A 24 -5.04 -8.75 14.15
C LEU A 24 -5.75 -9.87 14.93
N GLN A 25 -6.10 -9.64 16.20
CA GLN A 25 -6.77 -10.64 17.02
C GLN A 25 -8.14 -11.00 16.44
N ASP A 26 -8.93 -10.00 16.06
CA ASP A 26 -10.23 -10.23 15.42
C ASP A 26 -10.08 -10.98 14.09
N LEU A 27 -9.03 -10.70 13.31
CA LEU A 27 -8.71 -11.45 12.08
C LEU A 27 -8.41 -12.93 12.39
N TYR A 28 -7.63 -13.23 13.44
CA TYR A 28 -7.42 -14.61 13.90
C TYR A 28 -8.74 -15.29 14.28
N ASP A 29 -9.63 -14.60 14.99
CA ASP A 29 -10.87 -15.20 15.49
C ASP A 29 -11.83 -15.55 14.35
N ILE A 30 -11.95 -14.69 13.32
CA ILE A 30 -12.76 -15.00 12.13
C ILE A 30 -12.11 -16.06 11.24
N SER A 31 -10.78 -16.14 11.18
CA SER A 31 -10.08 -17.09 10.31
C SER A 31 -10.42 -18.55 10.63
N LYS A 32 -10.84 -18.84 11.87
CA LYS A 32 -11.16 -20.17 12.38
C LYS A 32 -12.62 -20.59 12.18
N ASN A 33 -13.54 -19.63 12.16
CA ASN A 33 -14.98 -19.90 12.32
C ASN A 33 -15.85 -19.30 11.22
N SER A 34 -15.26 -18.57 10.27
CA SER A 34 -15.99 -17.85 9.24
C SER A 34 -15.40 -18.13 7.86
N SER A 35 -16.29 -18.20 6.87
CA SER A 35 -15.90 -18.16 5.47
C SER A 35 -15.64 -16.71 5.04
N ILE A 36 -14.74 -16.52 4.08
CA ILE A 36 -14.30 -15.20 3.65
C ILE A 36 -14.47 -15.09 2.14
N ILE A 37 -14.98 -13.95 1.68
CA ILE A 37 -14.92 -13.53 0.29
C ILE A 37 -14.06 -12.28 0.21
N ALA A 38 -12.92 -12.40 -0.45
CA ALA A 38 -12.16 -11.25 -0.89
C ALA A 38 -12.79 -10.66 -2.15
N ILE A 39 -12.86 -9.32 -2.21
CA ILE A 39 -13.29 -8.56 -3.37
C ILE A 39 -12.21 -7.58 -3.78
N ASP A 40 -12.06 -7.41 -5.09
CA ASP A 40 -11.29 -6.34 -5.69
C ASP A 40 -12.03 -5.79 -6.92
N THR A 41 -11.87 -4.50 -7.20
CA THR A 41 -12.51 -3.87 -8.35
C THR A 41 -11.53 -3.09 -9.20
N GLU A 42 -11.65 -3.25 -10.51
CA GLU A 42 -10.84 -2.55 -11.50
C GLU A 42 -11.69 -1.55 -12.27
N HIS A 43 -11.26 -0.29 -12.25
CA HIS A 43 -11.98 0.83 -12.83
C HIS A 43 -11.02 1.88 -13.37
N PHE A 44 -11.40 2.51 -14.48
CA PHE A 44 -10.60 3.55 -15.11
C PHE A 44 -11.40 4.84 -15.31
N PRO A 45 -10.76 6.02 -15.23
CA PRO A 45 -11.43 7.29 -15.51
C PRO A 45 -11.75 7.42 -17.01
N ILE A 46 -12.85 8.09 -17.38
CA ILE A 46 -13.17 8.47 -18.76
C ILE A 46 -12.70 9.90 -19.03
N THR A 47 -13.26 10.87 -18.31
CA THR A 47 -12.95 12.30 -18.51
C THR A 47 -12.22 12.90 -17.30
N SER A 48 -12.49 12.37 -16.10
CA SER A 48 -11.90 12.83 -14.85
C SER A 48 -11.87 11.71 -13.81
N GLU A 49 -11.16 11.91 -12.71
CA GLU A 49 -11.15 10.99 -11.56
C GLU A 49 -12.54 10.77 -10.92
N LYS A 50 -13.49 11.68 -11.17
CA LYS A 50 -14.86 11.55 -10.66
C LYS A 50 -15.76 10.70 -11.56
N ASP A 51 -15.34 10.51 -12.81
CA ASP A 51 -16.07 9.84 -13.87
C ASP A 51 -15.34 8.55 -14.25
N ARG A 52 -15.54 7.49 -13.45
CA ARG A 52 -14.85 6.21 -13.57
C ARG A 52 -15.84 5.10 -13.91
N ILE A 53 -15.47 4.24 -14.85
CA ILE A 53 -16.25 3.06 -15.23
C ILE A 53 -15.66 1.84 -14.54
N LEU A 54 -16.53 1.04 -13.91
CA LEU A 54 -16.19 -0.29 -13.44
C LEU A 54 -15.98 -1.23 -14.63
N HIS A 55 -14.84 -1.92 -14.66
CA HIS A 55 -14.41 -2.75 -15.77
C HIS A 55 -14.29 -4.22 -15.38
N GLN A 56 -13.75 -4.51 -14.19
CA GLN A 56 -13.76 -5.88 -13.65
C GLN A 56 -14.13 -5.90 -12.18
N VAL A 57 -14.72 -7.01 -11.76
CA VAL A 57 -14.90 -7.37 -10.35
C VAL A 57 -14.24 -8.74 -10.14
N GLY A 58 -13.36 -8.81 -9.16
CA GLY A 58 -12.73 -10.04 -8.71
C GLY A 58 -13.34 -10.52 -7.40
N LEU A 59 -13.62 -11.81 -7.31
CA LEU A 59 -14.10 -12.46 -6.10
C LEU A 59 -13.27 -13.70 -5.82
N ALA A 60 -12.85 -13.88 -4.57
CA ALA A 60 -12.17 -15.09 -4.12
C ALA A 60 -12.76 -15.55 -2.78
N HIS A 61 -13.38 -16.73 -2.80
CA HIS A 61 -13.92 -17.38 -1.61
C HIS A 61 -12.93 -18.39 -1.04
N VAL A 62 -12.71 -18.29 0.27
CA VAL A 62 -11.97 -19.25 1.08
C VAL A 62 -12.80 -19.65 2.31
N GLN A 63 -12.95 -20.95 2.54
CA GLN A 63 -13.79 -21.47 3.61
C GLN A 63 -13.21 -21.19 5.00
N THR A 64 -11.89 -21.35 5.11
CA THR A 64 -11.13 -21.19 6.34
C THR A 64 -9.73 -20.80 5.91
N LEU A 65 -9.16 -19.76 6.50
CA LEU A 65 -7.76 -19.44 6.25
C LEU A 65 -6.95 -20.45 7.04
N ILE A 66 -6.49 -21.50 6.37
CA ILE A 66 -5.64 -22.51 7.01
C ILE A 66 -4.29 -21.85 7.25
N HIS A 67 -3.98 -21.64 8.53
CA HIS A 67 -2.62 -21.43 8.97
C HIS A 67 -2.16 -22.76 9.56
N ASP A 68 -1.64 -23.66 8.74
CA ASP A 68 -0.86 -24.77 9.26
C ASP A 68 0.37 -24.14 9.93
N LEU A 69 0.32 -23.99 11.26
CA LEU A 69 1.51 -24.05 12.07
C LEU A 69 1.97 -25.51 11.96
N PRO A 70 3.07 -25.84 11.28
CA PRO A 70 3.69 -27.12 11.52
C PRO A 70 4.28 -27.01 12.93
N GLN A 71 3.51 -27.41 13.94
CA GLN A 71 4.03 -27.87 15.23
C GLN A 71 4.45 -29.33 15.13
N THR A 72 4.97 -29.75 13.97
CA THR A 72 5.77 -30.96 13.88
C THR A 72 7.22 -30.53 13.96
N ASN A 73 7.95 -31.15 14.89
CA ASN A 73 9.39 -31.05 15.06
C ASN A 73 10.18 -31.62 13.86
N ASP A 74 9.62 -31.54 12.65
CA ASP A 74 10.31 -31.90 11.43
C ASP A 74 11.21 -30.74 11.02
N THR A 75 12.50 -30.95 11.26
CA THR A 75 13.62 -30.13 10.81
C THR A 75 13.70 -29.94 9.29
N SER A 76 12.73 -30.43 8.51
CA SER A 76 12.53 -30.07 7.12
C SER A 76 11.49 -28.95 6.99
N ARG A 77 11.80 -27.75 7.49
CA ARG A 77 11.15 -26.55 6.94
C ARG A 77 11.41 -26.58 5.45
N SER A 78 10.39 -26.88 4.64
CA SER A 78 10.51 -26.81 3.20
C SER A 78 11.13 -25.47 2.85
N THR A 79 12.32 -25.50 2.26
CA THR A 79 13.01 -24.31 1.74
C THR A 79 12.29 -23.72 0.53
N SER A 80 11.08 -24.21 0.21
CA SER A 80 10.25 -23.68 -0.86
C SER A 80 9.72 -22.31 -0.47
N ARG A 81 10.11 -21.33 -1.27
CA ARG A 81 9.54 -19.99 -1.26
C ARG A 81 8.00 -20.06 -1.36
N PRO A 82 7.25 -19.21 -0.63
CA PRO A 82 5.79 -19.21 -0.73
C PRO A 82 5.33 -18.83 -2.15
N CYS A 83 4.24 -19.47 -2.59
CA CYS A 83 3.71 -19.40 -3.95
C CYS A 83 2.18 -19.30 -3.92
N PHE A 84 1.58 -18.46 -4.77
CA PHE A 84 0.15 -18.26 -4.86
C PHE A 84 -0.56 -19.49 -5.40
N GLN A 85 0.06 -20.23 -6.32
CA GLN A 85 -0.54 -21.42 -6.91
C GLN A 85 -0.74 -22.51 -5.86
N ASP A 86 0.27 -22.72 -5.01
CA ASP A 86 0.21 -23.71 -3.94
C ASP A 86 -0.85 -23.28 -2.92
N PHE A 87 -0.82 -22.01 -2.49
CA PHE A 87 -1.83 -21.45 -1.59
C PHE A 87 -3.27 -21.60 -2.13
N TYR A 88 -3.47 -21.27 -3.42
CA TYR A 88 -4.76 -21.36 -4.10
C TYR A 88 -5.30 -22.80 -4.10
N THR A 89 -4.44 -23.77 -4.42
CA THR A 89 -4.81 -25.19 -4.49
C THR A 89 -5.04 -25.79 -3.09
N GLU A 90 -4.15 -25.54 -2.14
CA GLU A 90 -4.22 -26.06 -0.76
C GLU A 90 -5.45 -25.55 -0.02
N ASN A 91 -5.75 -24.25 -0.15
CA ASN A 91 -6.93 -23.63 0.48
C ASN A 91 -8.21 -23.81 -0.34
N LYS A 92 -8.17 -24.55 -1.46
CA LYS A 92 -9.31 -24.84 -2.34
C LYS A 92 -10.09 -23.56 -2.70
N ILE A 93 -9.37 -22.50 -3.03
CA ILE A 93 -9.96 -21.18 -3.27
C ILE A 93 -10.87 -21.25 -4.49
N ARG A 94 -12.08 -20.73 -4.34
CA ARG A 94 -13.01 -20.54 -5.46
C ARG A 94 -12.90 -19.10 -5.90
N ALA A 95 -12.43 -18.87 -7.12
CA ALA A 95 -12.24 -17.52 -7.65
C ALA A 95 -13.08 -17.29 -8.91
N LEU A 96 -13.54 -16.05 -9.06
CA LEU A 96 -14.34 -15.58 -10.18
C LEU A 96 -13.89 -14.18 -10.58
N THR A 97 -13.58 -14.00 -11.86
CA THR A 97 -13.30 -12.71 -12.49
C THR A 97 -14.46 -12.37 -13.42
N LEU A 98 -15.14 -11.27 -13.15
CA LEU A 98 -16.23 -10.74 -13.97
C LEU A 98 -15.68 -9.60 -14.84
N ILE A 99 -15.70 -9.79 -16.15
CA ILE A 99 -15.35 -8.76 -17.14
C ILE A 99 -16.64 -8.07 -17.55
N ILE A 100 -16.75 -6.78 -17.25
CA ILE A 100 -17.95 -6.01 -17.57
C ILE A 100 -17.90 -5.58 -19.02
N ASN A 101 -18.93 -5.96 -19.77
CA ASN A 101 -19.10 -5.56 -21.15
C ASN A 101 -19.28 -4.04 -21.22
N ILE A 102 -18.43 -3.40 -22.03
CA ILE A 102 -18.57 -1.99 -22.40
C ILE A 102 -19.24 -1.97 -23.76
N SER A 103 -20.38 -1.26 -23.86
CA SER A 103 -21.08 -1.10 -25.13
C SER A 103 -20.15 -0.51 -26.19
N LYS A 104 -20.41 -0.84 -27.46
CA LYS A 104 -19.57 -0.39 -28.57
C LYS A 104 -19.49 1.13 -28.64
N GLU A 105 -20.63 1.81 -28.42
CA GLU A 105 -20.72 3.28 -28.41
C GLU A 105 -19.83 3.88 -27.32
N LYS A 106 -19.88 3.30 -26.12
CA LYS A 106 -19.08 3.76 -24.97
C LYS A 106 -17.60 3.48 -25.17
N ARG A 107 -17.25 2.37 -25.82
CA ARG A 107 -15.88 2.04 -26.20
C ARG A 107 -15.34 3.03 -27.25
N GLU A 108 -16.13 3.35 -28.27
CA GLU A 108 -15.78 4.36 -29.27
C GLU A 108 -15.61 5.76 -28.66
N GLU A 109 -16.46 6.12 -27.69
CA GLU A 109 -16.32 7.35 -26.91
C GLU A 109 -15.00 7.37 -26.13
N ILE A 110 -14.65 6.29 -25.41
CA ILE A 110 -13.38 6.18 -24.69
C ILE A 110 -12.19 6.32 -25.64
N VAL A 111 -12.23 5.65 -26.80
CA VAL A 111 -11.17 5.74 -27.81
C VAL A 111 -11.06 7.15 -28.37
N ARG A 112 -12.18 7.84 -28.61
CA ARG A 112 -12.16 9.25 -29.03
C ARG A 112 -11.53 10.17 -27.99
N LEU A 113 -11.79 9.93 -26.71
CA LEU A 113 -11.32 10.80 -25.61
C LEU A 113 -9.87 10.50 -25.19
N LYS A 114 -9.42 9.25 -25.28
CA LYS A 114 -8.14 8.78 -24.72
C LYS A 114 -7.21 8.09 -25.71
N GLY A 115 -7.62 7.92 -26.96
CA GLY A 115 -6.92 7.12 -27.96
C GLY A 115 -7.09 5.61 -27.76
N GLU A 116 -6.42 4.83 -28.60
CA GLU A 116 -6.50 3.36 -28.63
C GLU A 116 -6.05 2.69 -27.31
N GLY A 117 -5.27 3.40 -26.48
CA GLY A 117 -4.85 2.96 -25.14
C GLY A 117 -5.83 3.31 -24.01
N GLY A 118 -7.01 3.84 -24.31
CA GLY A 118 -7.96 4.33 -23.31
C GLY A 118 -8.55 3.26 -22.39
N VAL A 119 -8.64 2.01 -22.87
CA VAL A 119 -9.04 0.84 -22.07
C VAL A 119 -7.77 0.03 -21.72
N PRO A 120 -7.41 -0.10 -20.42
CA PRO A 120 -6.20 -0.80 -20.03
C PRO A 120 -6.22 -2.27 -20.47
N THR A 121 -5.17 -2.70 -21.18
CA THR A 121 -4.96 -4.14 -21.44
C THR A 121 -4.48 -4.82 -20.17
N ARG A 122 -5.20 -5.86 -19.75
CA ARG A 122 -5.01 -6.52 -18.46
C ARG A 122 -4.00 -7.66 -18.54
N ARG A 123 -3.37 -7.97 -17.41
CA ARG A 123 -2.59 -9.18 -17.21
C ARG A 123 -3.50 -10.41 -17.45
N ARG A 124 -2.89 -11.50 -17.93
CA ARG A 124 -3.62 -12.76 -18.16
C ARG A 124 -4.17 -13.28 -16.84
N HIS A 125 -5.44 -13.65 -16.85
CA HIS A 125 -6.15 -14.33 -15.75
C HIS A 125 -5.44 -15.64 -15.37
N ARG A 126 -5.32 -15.92 -14.07
CA ARG A 126 -4.62 -17.10 -13.55
C ARG A 126 -5.48 -18.01 -12.70
N PHE A 127 -6.40 -17.45 -11.92
CA PHE A 127 -7.07 -18.19 -10.86
C PHE A 127 -8.59 -18.25 -11.04
N GLY A 128 -9.14 -19.46 -11.00
CA GLY A 128 -10.59 -19.66 -11.08
C GLY A 128 -11.17 -19.37 -12.46
N ARG A 129 -12.44 -18.95 -12.50
CA ARG A 129 -13.19 -18.74 -13.76
C ARG A 129 -13.20 -17.28 -14.15
N GLU A 130 -13.12 -17.02 -15.45
CA GLU A 130 -13.34 -15.70 -16.03
C GLU A 130 -14.64 -15.72 -16.84
N GLN A 131 -15.48 -14.70 -16.66
CA GLN A 131 -16.79 -14.59 -17.30
C GLN A 131 -17.05 -13.16 -17.75
N GLN A 132 -17.56 -13.00 -18.97
CA GLN A 132 -18.09 -11.72 -19.44
C GLN A 132 -19.52 -11.52 -18.95
N VAL A 133 -19.85 -10.29 -18.54
CA VAL A 133 -21.13 -9.93 -17.94
C VAL A 133 -21.55 -8.53 -18.33
N ASP A 134 -22.83 -8.33 -18.61
CA ASP A 134 -23.39 -6.98 -18.75
C ASP A 134 -23.62 -6.35 -17.38
N LEU A 135 -23.45 -5.04 -17.27
CA LEU A 135 -23.55 -4.33 -15.99
C LEU A 135 -24.87 -4.60 -15.25
N ASP A 136 -25.97 -4.78 -15.98
CA ASP A 136 -27.30 -5.03 -15.43
C ASP A 136 -27.44 -6.42 -14.79
N ASN A 137 -26.64 -7.40 -15.25
CA ASN A 137 -26.63 -8.78 -14.73
C ASN A 137 -25.54 -8.99 -13.66
N LEU A 138 -24.70 -7.98 -13.41
CA LEU A 138 -23.53 -8.07 -12.54
C LEU A 138 -23.91 -8.49 -11.11
N GLU A 139 -24.90 -7.82 -10.52
CA GLU A 139 -25.31 -8.07 -9.14
C GLU A 139 -25.84 -9.50 -8.96
N GLU A 140 -26.61 -10.00 -9.92
CA GLU A 140 -27.21 -11.34 -9.86
C GLU A 140 -26.13 -12.43 -9.88
N ILE A 141 -25.13 -12.31 -10.76
CA ILE A 141 -24.00 -13.23 -10.82
C ILE A 141 -23.13 -13.19 -9.56
N ILE A 142 -22.93 -12.00 -8.96
CA ILE A 142 -22.23 -11.87 -7.67
C ILE A 142 -23.00 -12.61 -6.57
N ILE A 143 -24.32 -12.45 -6.51
CA ILE A 143 -25.18 -13.12 -5.53
C ILE A 143 -25.15 -14.64 -5.73
N GLU A 144 -25.26 -15.12 -6.97
CA GLU A 144 -25.17 -16.55 -7.30
C GLU A 144 -23.83 -17.12 -6.85
N PHE A 145 -22.72 -16.40 -7.09
CA PHE A 145 -21.41 -16.82 -6.62
C PHE A 145 -21.39 -16.93 -5.09
N ILE A 146 -21.86 -15.92 -4.37
CA ILE A 146 -21.93 -15.91 -2.90
C ILE A 146 -22.76 -17.09 -2.38
N GLN A 147 -23.97 -17.28 -2.92
CA GLN A 147 -24.89 -18.35 -2.50
C GLN A 147 -24.35 -19.75 -2.83
N SER A 148 -23.58 -19.88 -3.91
CA SER A 148 -22.96 -21.15 -4.27
C SER A 148 -21.82 -21.55 -3.34
N CYS A 149 -21.29 -20.62 -2.52
CA CYS A 149 -20.27 -20.91 -1.51
C CYS A 149 -20.93 -21.60 -0.32
N ASP A 150 -20.35 -22.71 0.17
CA ASP A 150 -20.90 -23.48 1.32
C ASP A 150 -20.61 -22.75 2.65
N SER A 151 -21.23 -21.59 2.83
CA SER A 151 -21.10 -20.80 4.06
C SER A 151 -22.18 -21.22 5.04
N LYS A 152 -21.99 -22.35 5.74
CA LYS A 152 -22.84 -22.75 6.89
C LYS A 152 -22.70 -21.83 8.11
N GLY A 153 -21.91 -20.76 8.01
CA GLY A 153 -21.58 -19.84 9.10
C GLY A 153 -21.49 -18.38 8.63
N ASN A 154 -20.82 -17.58 9.44
CA ASN A 154 -20.63 -16.15 9.16
C ASN A 154 -19.78 -15.95 7.90
N LEU A 155 -20.28 -15.12 6.98
CA LEU A 155 -19.53 -14.71 5.79
C LEU A 155 -18.89 -13.35 6.02
N VAL A 156 -17.59 -13.24 5.75
CA VAL A 156 -16.80 -12.02 5.92
C VAL A 156 -16.47 -11.43 4.55
N LEU A 157 -16.71 -10.14 4.40
CA LEU A 157 -16.22 -9.38 3.25
C LEU A 157 -14.78 -8.91 3.53
N MET A 158 -13.85 -9.19 2.62
CA MET A 158 -12.45 -8.83 2.76
C MET A 158 -11.97 -8.03 1.54
N GLY A 159 -11.09 -7.07 1.77
CA GLY A 159 -10.41 -6.36 0.69
C GLY A 159 -9.13 -5.69 1.17
N PHE A 160 -8.45 -5.00 0.26
CA PHE A 160 -7.29 -4.18 0.56
C PHE A 160 -7.54 -2.76 0.04
N GLU A 161 -7.56 -1.76 0.93
CA GLU A 161 -7.85 -0.36 0.56
C GLU A 161 -9.26 -0.17 -0.05
N MET A 162 -10.28 -0.70 0.64
CA MET A 162 -11.65 -0.98 0.17
C MET A 162 -12.52 0.22 -0.27
N ALA A 163 -11.97 1.43 -0.42
CA ALA A 163 -12.75 2.63 -0.70
C ALA A 163 -13.48 2.56 -2.05
N ALA A 164 -12.85 1.95 -3.06
CA ALA A 164 -13.46 1.74 -4.37
C ALA A 164 -14.52 0.64 -4.30
N GLU A 165 -14.21 -0.48 -3.66
CA GLU A 165 -15.07 -1.65 -3.50
C GLU A 165 -16.37 -1.25 -2.81
N TRP A 166 -16.30 -0.45 -1.74
CA TRP A 166 -17.48 0.09 -1.07
C TRP A 166 -18.33 0.99 -1.96
N THR A 167 -17.71 1.77 -2.85
CA THR A 167 -18.44 2.60 -3.83
C THR A 167 -19.23 1.72 -4.79
N TYR A 168 -18.65 0.61 -5.25
CA TYR A 168 -19.28 -0.29 -6.22
C TYR A 168 -20.31 -1.22 -5.55
N LEU A 169 -20.02 -1.71 -4.34
CA LEU A 169 -21.00 -2.40 -3.51
C LEU A 169 -22.26 -1.55 -3.32
N SER A 170 -22.12 -0.27 -3.00
CA SER A 170 -23.29 0.57 -2.75
C SER A 170 -24.08 0.96 -4.01
N ARG A 171 -23.42 1.00 -5.17
CA ARG A 171 -24.00 1.52 -6.42
C ARG A 171 -24.43 0.45 -7.42
N ASN A 172 -23.66 -0.63 -7.52
CA ASN A 172 -23.76 -1.60 -8.60
C ASN A 172 -24.27 -2.96 -8.12
N PHE A 173 -24.02 -3.33 -6.86
CA PHE A 173 -24.46 -4.62 -6.31
C PHE A 173 -24.84 -4.53 -4.81
N PRO A 174 -25.74 -3.60 -4.42
CA PRO A 174 -26.12 -3.38 -3.02
C PRO A 174 -26.81 -4.58 -2.36
N ARG A 175 -27.51 -5.43 -3.12
CA ARG A 175 -28.18 -6.65 -2.63
C ARG A 175 -27.19 -7.74 -2.21
N ALA A 176 -25.90 -7.62 -2.56
CA ALA A 176 -24.87 -8.49 -2.04
C ALA A 176 -24.51 -8.19 -0.57
N VAL A 177 -24.73 -6.95 -0.10
CA VAL A 177 -24.31 -6.50 1.23
C VAL A 177 -24.94 -7.30 2.39
N PRO A 178 -26.24 -7.62 2.38
CA PRO A 178 -26.88 -8.39 3.46
C PRO A 178 -26.34 -9.81 3.66
N PHE A 179 -25.57 -10.36 2.70
CA PHE A 179 -24.95 -11.67 2.86
C PHE A 179 -23.75 -11.66 3.82
N PHE A 180 -23.15 -10.48 4.04
CA PHE A 180 -21.97 -10.35 4.88
C PHE A 180 -22.34 -10.02 6.33
N SER A 181 -21.67 -10.70 7.25
CA SER A 181 -21.82 -10.50 8.70
C SER A 181 -20.91 -9.40 9.25
N THR A 182 -19.72 -9.25 8.66
CA THR A 182 -18.65 -8.33 9.06
C THR A 182 -17.73 -8.08 7.87
N TRP A 183 -16.88 -7.07 7.95
CA TRP A 183 -15.90 -6.79 6.89
C TRP A 183 -14.52 -6.41 7.42
N VAL A 184 -13.50 -6.57 6.59
CA VAL A 184 -12.10 -6.26 6.92
C VAL A 184 -11.37 -5.61 5.74
N ASP A 185 -10.68 -4.50 6.04
CA ASP A 185 -9.65 -3.93 5.16
C ASP A 185 -8.29 -4.36 5.70
N LEU A 186 -7.58 -5.22 4.98
CA LEU A 186 -6.30 -5.77 5.41
C LEU A 186 -5.23 -4.69 5.64
N ARG A 187 -5.42 -3.48 5.09
CA ARG A 187 -4.56 -2.34 5.39
C ARG A 187 -4.63 -1.94 6.86
N ASP A 188 -5.78 -2.07 7.51
CA ASP A 188 -5.91 -1.75 8.94
C ASP A 188 -5.23 -2.78 9.82
N ILE A 189 -5.30 -4.06 9.44
CA ILE A 189 -4.57 -5.13 10.12
C ILE A 189 -3.06 -4.90 10.04
N ALA A 190 -2.56 -4.49 8.86
CA ALA A 190 -1.16 -4.12 8.71
C ALA A 190 -0.77 -2.88 9.55
N LYS A 191 -1.69 -1.92 9.79
CA LYS A 191 -1.46 -0.80 10.72
C LYS A 191 -1.37 -1.28 12.16
N ASP A 192 -2.28 -2.16 12.57
CA ASP A 192 -2.32 -2.74 13.91
C ASP A 192 -1.01 -3.45 14.25
N ILE A 193 -0.56 -4.35 13.37
CA ILE A 193 0.71 -5.09 13.51
C ILE A 193 1.92 -4.18 13.65
N SER A 194 1.99 -3.14 12.81
CA SER A 194 3.15 -2.25 12.76
C SER A 194 3.12 -1.12 13.79
N SER A 195 1.98 -0.94 14.48
CA SER A 195 1.75 0.18 15.41
C SER A 195 2.13 1.55 14.81
N SER A 196 2.05 1.67 13.47
CA SER A 196 2.70 2.74 12.72
C SER A 196 1.76 3.92 12.44
N VAL A 197 2.27 5.13 12.60
CA VAL A 197 1.66 6.39 12.11
C VAL A 197 2.03 6.65 10.63
N GLY A 198 2.80 5.74 10.01
CA GLY A 198 3.31 5.84 8.65
C GLY A 198 2.38 5.30 7.57
N VAL A 199 2.83 5.45 6.32
CA VAL A 199 2.11 4.92 5.16
C VAL A 199 2.32 3.41 5.08
N ILE A 200 1.24 2.64 5.15
CA ILE A 200 1.27 1.20 4.90
C ILE A 200 1.56 0.94 3.41
N PRO A 201 2.53 0.07 3.08
CA PRO A 201 2.80 -0.34 1.70
C PRO A 201 1.56 -0.93 1.04
N GLY A 202 1.44 -0.77 -0.28
CA GLY A 202 0.37 -1.43 -1.03
C GLY A 202 0.51 -2.96 -1.05
N LEU A 203 -0.56 -3.66 -1.44
CA LEU A 203 -0.69 -5.12 -1.50
C LEU A 203 0.56 -5.83 -2.04
N VAL A 204 0.99 -5.47 -3.26
CA VAL A 204 2.18 -6.04 -3.92
C VAL A 204 3.45 -5.85 -3.09
N SER A 205 3.60 -4.71 -2.41
CA SER A 205 4.78 -4.43 -1.60
C SER A 205 4.77 -5.22 -0.30
N LEU A 206 3.61 -5.40 0.33
CA LEU A 206 3.46 -6.25 1.52
C LEU A 206 3.81 -7.70 1.21
N LEU A 207 3.26 -8.26 0.13
CA LEU A 207 3.56 -9.62 -0.29
C LEU A 207 5.05 -9.82 -0.58
N LYS A 208 5.72 -8.83 -1.20
CA LYS A 208 7.19 -8.87 -1.38
C LYS A 208 7.95 -8.87 -0.05
N ILE A 209 7.50 -8.08 0.93
CA ILE A 209 8.09 -8.07 2.29
C ILE A 209 7.97 -9.46 2.93
N PHE A 210 6.86 -10.17 2.68
CA PHE A 210 6.60 -11.52 3.20
C PHE A 210 7.25 -12.63 2.37
N GLY A 211 8.11 -12.30 1.39
CA GLY A 211 8.94 -13.27 0.67
C GLY A 211 8.35 -13.79 -0.64
N TYR A 212 7.11 -13.43 -0.99
CA TYR A 212 6.50 -13.82 -2.26
C TYR A 212 7.29 -13.29 -3.46
N HIS A 213 7.37 -14.09 -4.54
CA HIS A 213 8.16 -13.72 -5.70
C HIS A 213 7.47 -12.70 -6.59
N TRP A 214 8.24 -11.79 -7.19
CA TRP A 214 7.68 -10.80 -8.10
C TRP A 214 6.98 -11.43 -9.31
N LYS A 215 7.48 -12.56 -9.83
CA LYS A 215 6.83 -13.28 -10.95
C LYS A 215 5.49 -13.88 -10.54
N ASP A 216 5.31 -14.12 -9.26
CA ASP A 216 4.08 -14.71 -8.73
C ASP A 216 3.06 -13.64 -8.34
N ILE A 217 3.50 -12.47 -7.90
CA ILE A 217 2.60 -11.34 -7.60
C ILE A 217 2.20 -10.61 -8.89
N GLN A 218 3.15 -10.42 -9.81
CA GLN A 218 2.97 -9.70 -11.08
C GLN A 218 3.65 -10.45 -12.25
N PRO A 219 3.12 -11.62 -12.66
CA PRO A 219 3.61 -12.31 -13.86
C PRO A 219 3.36 -11.43 -15.09
N GLY A 220 4.35 -11.34 -15.99
CA GLY A 220 4.10 -10.84 -17.35
C GLY A 220 4.63 -9.45 -17.71
N ARG A 221 5.72 -8.95 -17.11
CA ARG A 221 6.46 -7.81 -17.73
C ARG A 221 7.18 -8.16 -19.05
N GLY A 222 7.13 -9.42 -19.50
CA GLY A 222 7.80 -9.90 -20.71
C GLY A 222 6.90 -10.78 -21.58
N ASP A 223 6.69 -10.33 -22.82
CA ASP A 223 6.50 -11.05 -24.09
C ASP A 223 5.39 -12.10 -24.28
N LEU A 224 4.52 -12.38 -23.30
CA LEU A 224 3.45 -13.38 -23.45
C LEU A 224 2.06 -12.77 -23.69
N GLY A 225 1.93 -11.73 -24.52
CA GLY A 225 0.64 -11.26 -25.06
C GLY A 225 -0.44 -10.87 -24.04
N GLY A 226 -0.08 -10.60 -22.78
CA GLY A 226 -0.93 -9.96 -21.77
C GLY A 226 -0.53 -8.50 -21.60
N GLY A 227 -1.45 -7.66 -21.12
CA GLY A 227 -1.14 -6.27 -20.80
C GLY A 227 -0.50 -6.11 -19.42
N ILE A 228 -0.23 -4.87 -19.03
CA ILE A 228 0.45 -4.53 -17.77
C ILE A 228 -0.51 -4.19 -16.63
N ALA A 229 -1.80 -4.01 -16.92
CA ALA A 229 -2.77 -3.56 -15.95
C ALA A 229 -3.26 -4.73 -15.08
N ASP A 230 -3.54 -4.45 -13.81
CA ASP A 230 -3.86 -5.45 -12.81
C ASP A 230 -5.20 -6.16 -13.12
N ASN A 231 -5.34 -7.42 -12.69
CA ASN A 231 -6.53 -8.25 -12.90
C ASN A 231 -7.23 -8.43 -11.55
N ALA A 232 -8.48 -7.98 -11.46
CA ALA A 232 -9.22 -7.95 -10.20
C ALA A 232 -9.36 -9.33 -9.54
N GLY A 233 -9.55 -10.41 -10.31
CA GLY A 233 -9.68 -11.75 -9.74
C GLY A 233 -8.37 -12.27 -9.15
N ASP A 234 -7.25 -12.01 -9.83
CA ASP A 234 -5.91 -12.34 -9.32
C ASP A 234 -5.59 -11.53 -8.04
N ASP A 235 -5.98 -10.26 -7.99
CA ASP A 235 -5.74 -9.39 -6.83
C ASP A 235 -6.70 -9.73 -5.65
N ALA A 236 -7.90 -10.23 -5.92
CA ALA A 236 -8.77 -10.82 -4.90
C ALA A 236 -8.13 -12.08 -4.27
N VAL A 237 -7.52 -12.96 -5.08
CA VAL A 237 -6.74 -14.10 -4.55
C VAL A 237 -5.51 -13.61 -3.78
N ALA A 238 -4.79 -12.61 -4.30
CA ALA A 238 -3.65 -12.00 -3.62
C ALA A 238 -4.03 -11.40 -2.26
N THR A 239 -5.26 -10.89 -2.14
CA THR A 239 -5.83 -10.41 -0.87
C THR A 239 -6.03 -11.56 0.12
N CYS A 240 -6.57 -12.71 -0.31
CA CYS A 240 -6.62 -13.91 0.55
C CYS A 240 -5.22 -14.38 0.99
N VAL A 241 -4.25 -14.38 0.07
CA VAL A 241 -2.85 -14.71 0.36
C VAL A 241 -2.28 -13.75 1.40
N LEU A 242 -2.52 -12.45 1.25
CA LEU A 242 -2.07 -11.45 2.21
C LEU A 242 -2.71 -11.68 3.59
N ALA A 243 -4.00 -12.00 3.66
CA ALA A 243 -4.67 -12.29 4.92
C ALA A 243 -3.99 -13.45 5.65
N SER A 244 -3.72 -14.56 4.96
CA SER A 244 -2.98 -15.69 5.54
C SER A 244 -1.57 -15.28 5.99
N ALA A 245 -0.84 -14.53 5.14
CA ALA A 245 0.50 -14.06 5.48
C ALA A 245 0.54 -13.12 6.69
N LEU A 246 -0.52 -12.33 6.91
CA LEU A 246 -0.67 -11.47 8.08
C LEU A 246 -0.99 -12.24 9.36
N LEU A 247 -1.36 -13.52 9.28
CA LEU A 247 -1.52 -14.40 10.45
C LEU A 247 -0.22 -15.09 10.85
N ASP A 248 0.90 -14.86 10.15
CA ASP A 248 2.20 -15.40 10.50
C ASP A 248 3.02 -14.38 11.32
N SER A 249 3.42 -14.77 12.52
CA SER A 249 4.26 -13.97 13.41
C SER A 249 5.61 -13.56 12.83
N GLU A 250 6.22 -14.38 11.96
CA GLU A 250 7.49 -14.03 11.31
C GLU A 250 7.31 -12.83 10.37
N ASN A 251 6.15 -12.75 9.71
CA ASN A 251 5.79 -11.65 8.83
C ASN A 251 5.49 -10.37 9.61
N HIS A 252 5.05 -10.46 10.88
CA HIS A 252 4.87 -9.28 11.73
C HIS A 252 6.19 -8.56 11.97
N GLU A 253 7.26 -9.31 12.29
CA GLU A 253 8.59 -8.74 12.49
C GLU A 253 9.14 -8.12 11.20
N LYS A 254 8.98 -8.80 10.06
CA LYS A 254 9.37 -8.24 8.74
C LYS A 254 8.64 -6.92 8.45
N LEU A 255 7.35 -6.84 8.77
CA LEU A 255 6.55 -5.63 8.57
C LEU A 255 7.01 -4.49 9.50
N ARG A 256 7.19 -4.77 10.80
CA ARG A 256 7.66 -3.78 11.79
C ARG A 256 9.03 -3.25 11.42
N PHE A 257 9.97 -4.14 11.10
CA PHE A 257 11.31 -3.76 10.63
C PHE A 257 11.24 -2.85 9.41
N ARG A 258 10.43 -3.22 8.41
CA ARG A 258 10.31 -2.42 7.18
C ARG A 258 9.68 -1.05 7.44
N GLN A 259 8.72 -0.98 8.34
CA GLN A 259 8.08 0.28 8.74
C GLN A 259 9.06 1.20 9.47
N GLU A 260 9.84 0.66 10.38
CA GLU A 260 10.84 1.45 11.11
C GLU A 260 11.95 1.94 10.17
N CYS A 261 12.43 1.09 9.25
CA CYS A 261 13.35 1.53 8.20
C CYS A 261 12.76 2.65 7.33
N SER A 262 11.46 2.57 7.02
CA SER A 262 10.75 3.63 6.27
C SER A 262 10.69 4.94 7.06
N ARG A 263 10.45 4.86 8.37
CA ARG A 263 10.44 6.01 9.27
C ARG A 263 11.81 6.69 9.32
N ILE A 264 12.88 5.90 9.43
CA ILE A 264 14.27 6.36 9.45
C ILE A 264 14.63 7.02 8.11
N ALA A 265 14.33 6.36 6.99
CA ALA A 265 14.64 6.87 5.65
C ALA A 265 13.88 8.16 5.27
N GLY A 266 12.68 8.37 5.83
CA GLY A 266 11.83 9.51 5.49
C GLY A 266 11.37 9.51 4.03
N ARG A 267 11.14 10.71 3.44
CA ARG A 267 10.70 10.81 2.03
C ARG A 267 11.89 10.66 1.08
N LYS A 268 11.60 10.20 -0.14
CA LYS A 268 12.58 10.02 -1.22
C LYS A 268 13.24 11.33 -1.65
N GLY A 269 14.44 11.22 -2.21
CA GLY A 269 15.21 12.32 -2.83
C GLY A 269 16.44 12.72 -2.03
N TYR A 270 17.24 13.61 -2.61
CA TYR A 270 18.39 14.20 -1.94
C TYR A 270 17.96 15.07 -0.76
N ARG A 271 18.64 14.92 0.37
CA ARG A 271 18.33 15.57 1.62
C ARG A 271 19.61 15.96 2.33
N VAL A 272 19.54 17.12 2.97
CA VAL A 272 20.56 17.58 3.91
C VAL A 272 20.01 17.37 5.33
N PRO A 273 20.84 16.91 6.28
CA PRO A 273 20.47 16.83 7.69
C PRO A 273 19.85 18.14 8.17
N SER A 274 18.81 18.04 9.02
CA SER A 274 18.18 19.21 9.64
C SER A 274 19.16 19.88 10.60
N VAL A 275 19.00 21.19 10.81
CA VAL A 275 19.74 21.93 11.85
C VAL A 275 19.49 21.34 13.25
N ARG A 276 18.38 20.60 13.43
CA ARG A 276 18.02 19.91 14.67
C ARG A 276 18.76 18.57 14.87
N ASP A 277 19.40 18.05 13.83
CA ASP A 277 20.09 16.76 13.88
C ASP A 277 21.53 16.97 14.40
N ARG A 278 21.68 16.92 15.72
CA ARG A 278 22.93 17.28 16.41
C ARG A 278 24.07 16.28 16.20
N PHE A 279 23.74 15.00 16.09
CA PHE A 279 24.69 13.91 15.96
C PHE A 279 24.51 13.30 14.57
N THR A 280 25.36 13.71 13.64
CA THR A 280 25.22 13.36 12.23
C THR A 280 26.53 12.77 11.73
N VAL A 281 26.45 11.73 10.92
CA VAL A 281 27.60 11.19 10.19
C VAL A 281 27.37 11.37 8.69
N SER A 282 28.44 11.66 7.95
CA SER A 282 28.49 11.43 6.51
C SER A 282 29.07 10.04 6.24
N ILE A 283 28.56 9.40 5.20
CA ILE A 283 29.02 8.11 4.70
C ILE A 283 29.35 8.29 3.22
N CYS A 284 30.59 7.99 2.85
CA CYS A 284 31.09 8.05 1.48
C CYS A 284 31.73 6.71 1.10
N ALA A 285 31.84 6.47 -0.20
CA ALA A 285 32.69 5.43 -0.78
C ALA A 285 33.67 6.07 -1.78
N GLN A 286 34.58 5.28 -2.35
CA GLN A 286 35.37 5.74 -3.49
C GLN A 286 34.45 5.87 -4.72
N GLY A 287 34.05 7.10 -5.04
CA GLY A 287 33.12 7.40 -6.14
C GLY A 287 31.65 7.29 -5.71
N LEU A 288 30.83 6.69 -6.57
CA LEU A 288 29.39 6.54 -6.33
C LEU A 288 29.09 5.69 -5.10
N LEU A 289 28.00 6.01 -4.41
CA LEU A 289 27.51 5.19 -3.30
C LEU A 289 27.21 3.76 -3.78
N PRO A 290 27.70 2.74 -3.05
CA PRO A 290 27.46 1.35 -3.38
C PRO A 290 25.98 1.03 -3.48
N SER A 291 25.64 0.08 -4.35
CA SER A 291 24.25 -0.31 -4.59
C SER A 291 23.53 -0.78 -3.32
N MET A 292 24.25 -1.22 -2.29
CA MET A 292 23.70 -1.62 -0.99
C MET A 292 23.31 -0.45 -0.08
N ILE A 293 23.74 0.78 -0.35
CA ILE A 293 23.47 1.96 0.49
C ILE A 293 23.07 3.22 -0.31
N ASN A 294 22.88 3.12 -1.63
CA ASN A 294 22.55 4.25 -2.51
C ASN A 294 21.12 4.81 -2.38
N SER A 295 20.40 4.49 -1.30
CA SER A 295 19.11 5.11 -0.98
C SER A 295 18.88 5.14 0.52
N GLY A 296 18.10 6.12 1.01
CA GLY A 296 17.77 6.22 2.44
C GLY A 296 17.16 4.94 3.02
N MET A 297 16.33 4.22 2.25
CA MET A 297 15.77 2.93 2.66
C MET A 297 16.84 1.87 2.85
N LYS A 298 17.77 1.78 1.89
CA LYS A 298 18.85 0.79 1.94
C LYS A 298 19.82 1.09 3.08
N LEU A 299 20.15 2.36 3.32
CA LEU A 299 20.91 2.80 4.50
C LEU A 299 20.23 2.40 5.80
N ALA A 300 18.93 2.71 5.94
CA ALA A 300 18.17 2.39 7.13
C ALA A 300 18.11 0.89 7.40
N CYS A 301 17.96 0.06 6.36
CA CYS A 301 18.01 -1.39 6.49
C CYS A 301 19.41 -1.91 6.84
N GLN A 302 20.45 -1.42 6.16
CA GLN A 302 21.82 -1.89 6.32
C GLN A 302 22.38 -1.59 7.71
N PHE A 303 22.00 -0.45 8.28
CA PHE A 303 22.55 0.05 9.54
C PHE A 303 21.50 0.12 10.64
N PHE A 304 20.43 -0.68 10.53
CA PHE A 304 19.31 -0.68 11.46
C PHE A 304 19.73 -0.91 12.91
N ASP A 305 20.64 -1.85 13.15
CA ASP A 305 21.06 -2.28 14.48
C ASP A 305 21.77 -1.17 15.28
N TYR A 306 22.31 -0.16 14.60
CA TYR A 306 22.89 1.03 15.23
C TYR A 306 21.83 2.07 15.66
N SER A 307 20.54 1.76 15.48
CA SER A 307 19.40 2.58 15.87
C SER A 307 19.43 4.03 15.35
N PRO A 308 19.67 4.26 14.04
CA PRO A 308 19.68 5.61 13.49
C PRO A 308 18.30 6.29 13.65
N GLN A 309 18.30 7.60 13.89
CA GLN A 309 17.08 8.41 13.94
C GLN A 309 16.56 8.72 12.54
N SER A 310 17.47 9.07 11.62
CA SER A 310 17.16 9.35 10.23
C SER A 310 18.29 8.94 9.30
N ALA A 311 17.93 8.69 8.03
CA ALA A 311 18.86 8.35 6.96
C ALA A 311 18.50 9.10 5.67
N GLY A 312 19.49 9.47 4.87
CA GLY A 312 19.25 10.09 3.58
C GLY A 312 20.48 10.15 2.68
N ILE A 313 20.23 10.54 1.44
CA ILE A 313 21.27 10.71 0.42
C ILE A 313 21.51 12.19 0.25
N MET A 314 22.75 12.65 0.32
CA MET A 314 23.11 14.06 0.10
C MET A 314 23.49 14.30 -1.35
N SER A 315 24.20 13.37 -1.97
CA SER A 315 24.61 13.35 -3.38
C SER A 315 24.78 11.90 -3.85
N GLU A 316 25.14 11.69 -5.12
CA GLU A 316 25.42 10.34 -5.65
C GLU A 316 26.58 9.63 -4.94
N GLU A 317 27.45 10.37 -4.26
CA GLU A 317 28.68 9.89 -3.61
C GLU A 317 28.61 9.94 -2.07
N MET A 318 27.59 10.61 -1.52
CA MET A 318 27.52 10.91 -0.10
C MET A 318 26.12 10.67 0.46
N ALA A 319 26.08 9.95 1.58
CA ALA A 319 24.91 9.69 2.39
C ALA A 319 25.09 10.26 3.81
N TYR A 320 24.01 10.29 4.57
CA TYR A 320 24.06 10.64 5.99
C TYR A 320 23.20 9.71 6.85
N LEU A 321 23.60 9.57 8.11
CA LEU A 321 22.77 9.06 9.21
C LEU A 321 22.78 10.06 10.36
N THR A 322 21.71 10.08 11.15
CA THR A 322 21.63 10.86 12.38
C THR A 322 21.33 9.96 13.57
N PHE A 323 21.81 10.32 14.75
CA PHE A 323 21.71 9.52 15.98
C PHE A 323 21.13 10.33 17.14
N ARG A 324 20.65 9.63 18.19
CA ARG A 324 20.06 10.31 19.37
C ARG A 324 21.12 10.92 20.28
N SER A 325 22.31 10.36 20.26
CA SER A 325 23.39 10.67 21.20
C SER A 325 24.74 10.60 20.51
N GLN A 326 25.72 11.24 21.13
CA GLN A 326 27.12 11.17 20.70
C GLN A 326 27.65 9.74 20.81
N ASP A 327 27.38 9.02 21.91
CA ASP A 327 27.86 7.65 22.11
C ASP A 327 27.44 6.71 20.98
N GLN A 328 26.17 6.79 20.53
CA GLN A 328 25.68 6.01 19.39
C GLN A 328 26.40 6.37 18.08
N MET A 329 26.63 7.66 17.85
CA MET A 329 27.35 8.14 16.67
C MET A 329 28.79 7.64 16.68
N ASP A 330 29.49 7.76 17.80
CA ASP A 330 30.89 7.37 17.95
C ASP A 330 31.06 5.85 17.81
N GLN A 331 30.15 5.06 18.37
CA GLN A 331 30.08 3.61 18.16
C GLN A 331 29.91 3.24 16.68
N PHE A 332 29.01 3.94 15.97
CA PHE A 332 28.81 3.73 14.54
C PHE A 332 30.07 4.08 13.73
N VAL A 333 30.68 5.24 13.98
CA VAL A 333 31.89 5.68 13.28
C VAL A 333 33.02 4.66 13.50
N ALA A 334 33.24 4.22 14.74
CA ALA A 334 34.28 3.25 15.08
C ALA A 334 34.08 1.89 14.38
N ALA A 335 32.84 1.46 14.19
CA ALA A 335 32.53 0.16 13.58
C ALA A 335 32.52 0.19 12.05
N ILE A 336 32.10 1.30 11.43
CA ILE A 336 31.82 1.36 9.98
C ILE A 336 32.91 2.08 9.19
N HIS A 337 33.68 2.98 9.82
CA HIS A 337 34.79 3.63 9.14
C HIS A 337 35.85 2.59 8.73
N GLY A 338 36.20 2.56 7.44
CA GLY A 338 37.13 1.58 6.88
C GLY A 338 36.52 0.20 6.63
N LEU A 339 35.20 0.01 6.83
CA LEU A 339 34.53 -1.25 6.55
C LEU A 339 34.53 -1.53 5.04
N ALA A 340 35.08 -2.67 4.65
CA ALA A 340 34.97 -3.20 3.30
C ALA A 340 33.63 -3.92 3.12
N LEU A 341 32.85 -3.48 2.13
CA LEU A 341 31.62 -4.16 1.76
C LEU A 341 31.92 -5.47 1.00
N PRO A 342 30.98 -6.44 0.97
CA PRO A 342 31.13 -7.67 0.17
C PRO A 342 31.41 -7.42 -1.32
N THR A 343 31.04 -6.25 -1.83
CA THR A 343 31.26 -5.79 -3.20
C THR A 343 32.66 -5.18 -3.43
N GLY A 344 33.47 -5.03 -2.38
CA GLY A 344 34.88 -4.60 -2.43
C GLY A 344 35.11 -3.12 -2.10
N GLU A 345 34.07 -2.28 -2.12
CA GLU A 345 34.18 -0.87 -1.76
C GLU A 345 34.41 -0.68 -0.26
N VAL A 346 35.30 0.26 0.09
CA VAL A 346 35.58 0.64 1.47
C VAL A 346 34.82 1.90 1.83
N LEU A 347 34.10 1.87 2.95
CA LEU A 347 33.33 3.01 3.43
C LEU A 347 34.22 3.98 4.22
N SER A 348 34.07 5.27 3.95
CA SER A 348 34.61 6.35 4.77
C SER A 348 33.47 7.03 5.51
N VAL A 349 33.55 7.05 6.84
CA VAL A 349 32.54 7.66 7.70
C VAL A 349 33.15 8.81 8.49
N GLN A 350 32.51 9.98 8.48
CA GLN A 350 32.94 11.14 9.26
C GLN A 350 31.80 11.64 10.16
N GLY A 351 32.04 11.70 11.47
CA GLY A 351 31.10 12.27 12.43
C GLY A 351 31.19 13.80 12.50
N TYR A 352 30.03 14.44 12.64
CA TYR A 352 29.90 15.87 12.87
C TYR A 352 29.00 16.13 14.07
N PHE A 353 29.48 16.98 14.97
CA PHE A 353 28.72 17.50 16.10
C PHE A 353 28.44 18.99 15.88
N ARG A 354 27.16 19.39 15.88
CA ARG A 354 26.77 20.82 15.88
C ARG A 354 26.50 21.30 17.29
N GLU A 355 27.41 22.12 17.82
CA GLU A 355 27.25 22.82 19.10
C GLU A 355 26.19 23.93 18.97
N ASN A 356 25.32 24.12 19.98
CA ASN A 356 24.14 25.01 19.99
C ASN A 356 24.48 26.53 19.92
N ARG A 357 25.21 27.02 18.91
CA ARG A 357 25.53 28.46 18.81
C ARG A 357 24.59 29.31 17.94
N LEU A 358 23.49 28.76 17.41
CA LEU A 358 22.67 29.45 16.37
C LEU A 358 21.16 29.58 16.66
N MET A 359 20.68 29.23 17.87
CA MET A 359 19.24 29.40 18.17
C MET A 359 18.78 30.86 18.31
N GLU A 360 19.69 31.82 18.53
CA GLU A 360 19.31 33.24 18.63
C GLU A 360 19.18 33.94 17.26
N SER A 361 19.92 33.51 16.23
CA SER A 361 19.90 34.18 14.92
C SER A 361 18.78 33.69 14.00
N GLU A 362 18.37 32.42 14.09
CA GLU A 362 17.30 31.86 13.23
C GLU A 362 15.89 32.28 13.64
N ASP A 363 15.64 32.55 14.93
CA ASP A 363 14.33 33.00 15.42
C ASP A 363 14.03 34.43 14.93
N ASN A 364 15.06 35.29 14.81
CA ASN A 364 14.97 36.59 14.16
C ASN A 364 14.70 36.48 12.66
N GLY A 365 15.43 35.61 11.94
CA GLY A 365 15.23 35.41 10.50
C GLY A 365 13.86 34.80 10.15
N ARG A 366 13.32 33.93 11.00
CA ARG A 366 11.95 33.41 10.84
C ARG A 366 10.88 34.45 11.13
N LYS A 367 11.06 35.28 12.16
CA LYS A 367 10.17 36.41 12.47
C LYS A 367 10.16 37.43 11.34
N GLU A 368 11.32 37.82 10.80
CA GLU A 368 11.41 38.72 9.64
C GLU A 368 10.71 38.14 8.40
N LYS A 369 10.90 36.84 8.12
CA LYS A 369 10.29 36.20 6.95
C LYS A 369 8.78 36.00 7.10
N GLN A 370 8.28 35.82 8.33
CA GLN A 370 6.85 35.83 8.64
C GLN A 370 6.25 37.23 8.53
N GLU A 371 6.96 38.25 9.03
CA GLU A 371 6.52 39.65 8.96
C GLU A 371 6.48 40.16 7.52
N LEU A 372 7.47 39.79 6.69
CA LEU A 372 7.50 40.11 5.26
C LEU A 372 6.35 39.45 4.50
N ARG A 373 5.97 38.22 4.86
CA ARG A 373 4.80 37.53 4.28
C ARG A 373 3.48 38.15 4.75
N ARG A 374 3.43 38.70 5.97
CA ARG A 374 2.26 39.44 6.49
C ARG A 374 2.09 40.77 5.78
N ARG A 375 3.18 41.52 5.57
CA ARG A 375 3.18 42.78 4.80
C ARG A 375 2.73 42.58 3.37
N LYS A 376 3.27 41.58 2.66
CA LYS A 376 2.83 41.24 1.30
C LYS A 376 1.36 40.81 1.20
N ARG A 377 0.82 40.17 2.24
CA ARG A 377 -0.62 39.82 2.28
C ARG A 377 -1.51 41.04 2.51
N LEU A 378 -1.06 42.00 3.31
CA LEU A 378 -1.81 43.23 3.57
C LEU A 378 -1.75 44.18 2.36
N GLU A 379 -0.61 44.27 1.67
CA GLU A 379 -0.44 45.06 0.44
C GLU A 379 -1.23 44.48 -0.75
N GLY A 380 -1.48 43.16 -0.78
CA GLY A 380 -2.31 42.51 -1.80
C GLY A 380 -3.82 42.60 -1.59
N THR A 381 -4.29 43.21 -0.49
CA THR A 381 -5.73 43.39 -0.19
C THR A 381 -6.25 44.81 -0.43
N ALA A 382 -5.39 45.74 -0.87
CA ALA A 382 -5.75 47.13 -1.09
C ALA A 382 -6.02 47.50 -2.57
N SER A 383 -5.94 46.53 -3.49
CA SER A 383 -6.21 46.77 -4.91
C SER A 383 -6.77 45.53 -5.59
N GLU A 384 -8.05 45.25 -5.36
CA GLU A 384 -8.97 44.52 -6.28
C GLU A 384 -10.34 44.43 -5.58
N VAL A 385 -11.02 45.58 -5.51
CA VAL A 385 -12.48 45.62 -5.40
C VAL A 385 -12.96 46.17 -6.74
N GLU A 386 -13.07 45.29 -7.73
CA GLU A 386 -13.86 45.54 -8.93
C GLU A 386 -14.85 44.37 -9.12
N ASP A 387 -16.09 44.67 -8.71
CA ASP A 387 -17.35 44.35 -9.39
C ASP A 387 -17.53 42.96 -10.03
N LEU A 388 -18.19 42.06 -9.29
CA LEU A 388 -18.85 40.85 -9.83
C LEU A 388 -20.37 40.94 -9.63
N GLY A 389 -20.96 42.09 -9.95
CA GLY A 389 -22.39 42.37 -9.90
C GLY A 389 -23.19 42.04 -11.16
N SER A 390 -22.74 41.15 -12.06
CA SER A 390 -23.49 40.87 -13.31
C SER A 390 -23.25 39.49 -13.94
N LEU A 391 -23.50 38.39 -13.21
CA LEU A 391 -23.54 37.04 -13.84
C LEU A 391 -24.76 36.18 -13.46
N PHE A 392 -25.83 36.81 -12.95
CA PHE A 392 -27.15 36.19 -12.87
C PHE A 392 -28.19 37.11 -13.52
N SER A 393 -28.33 36.99 -14.84
CA SER A 393 -29.51 37.43 -15.58
C SER A 393 -29.66 36.58 -16.83
N SER A 394 -30.73 35.78 -16.84
CA SER A 394 -31.27 34.91 -17.91
C SER A 394 -30.68 33.51 -18.00
#